data_AF-D2S6V3-F1
#
_entry.id   AF-D2S6V3-F1
#
_cell.length_a   1.000
_cell.length_b   1.000
_cell.length_c   1.000
_cell.angle_alpha   90.00
_cell.angle_beta   90.00
_cell.angle_gamma   90.00
#
_symmetry.space_group_name_H-M   'P 1'
#
loop_
_entity.id
_entity.type
_entity.pdbx_description
1 polymer ?
#
loop_
_entity_poly.entity_id
_entity_poly.type
_entity_poly.pdbx_seq_one_letter_code
_entity_poly.pdbx_strand_id
1 'polypeptide(L)'
;MWAVPAAVLTLAACAGGGLDRPSTEACDAVTAWIDAGGPADQRAEVTQRVGDLLGQSDSTPLTDPYERFRDTREEDLDHAAVVEAGANFLRACIDHGWEPAEG
;
A
#
# COMPACT_ATOMS: atom_id res chain seq x y z
N MET A 1 -50.01 -13.01 10.15
CA MET A 1 -48.91 -13.67 9.42
C MET A 1 -47.68 -12.79 9.56
N TRP A 2 -46.64 -13.36 10.19
CA TRP A 2 -45.22 -13.05 10.11
C TRP A 2 -44.70 -11.64 10.42
N ALA A 3 -44.15 -11.52 11.64
CA ALA A 3 -43.05 -10.62 11.97
C ALA A 3 -41.74 -11.17 11.37
N VAL A 4 -40.93 -10.28 10.79
CA VAL A 4 -39.50 -10.53 10.56
C VAL A 4 -38.77 -9.25 10.99
N PRO A 5 -38.20 -9.18 12.20
CA PRO A 5 -37.16 -8.20 12.46
C PRO A 5 -35.92 -8.72 11.75
N ALA A 6 -35.62 -8.16 10.58
CA ALA A 6 -34.37 -8.47 9.89
C ALA A 6 -33.22 -7.98 10.78
N ALA A 7 -32.39 -8.95 11.14
CA ALA A 7 -31.32 -8.88 12.10
C ALA A 7 -30.37 -7.70 11.86
N VAL A 8 -29.95 -7.14 12.99
CA VAL A 8 -28.78 -6.31 13.20
C VAL A 8 -27.59 -6.89 12.43
N LEU A 9 -27.15 -6.20 11.37
CA LEU A 9 -25.82 -6.42 10.78
C LEU A 9 -24.79 -5.65 11.61
N THR A 10 -24.53 -6.14 12.82
CA THR A 10 -23.26 -5.89 13.52
C THR A 10 -22.20 -6.72 12.80
N LEU A 11 -21.76 -6.23 11.64
CA LEU A 11 -20.53 -6.71 11.03
C LEU A 11 -19.39 -6.23 11.92
N ALA A 12 -18.90 -7.17 12.71
CA ALA A 12 -17.65 -7.07 13.43
C ALA A 12 -16.51 -6.80 12.43
N ALA A 13 -16.21 -5.53 12.21
CA ALA A 13 -14.92 -5.06 11.72
C ALA A 13 -14.28 -4.21 12.83
N CYS A 14 -14.18 -4.78 14.02
CA CYS A 14 -13.51 -4.17 15.16
C CYS A 14 -12.69 -5.26 15.85
N ALA A 15 -11.50 -5.54 15.32
CA ALA A 15 -10.28 -5.89 16.06
C ALA A 15 -9.26 -6.62 15.17
N GLY A 16 -8.37 -5.84 14.56
CA GLY A 16 -7.10 -6.27 13.98
C GLY A 16 -6.47 -5.01 13.41
N GLY A 17 -5.37 -4.54 14.01
CA GLY A 17 -4.75 -3.27 13.64
C GLY A 17 -4.23 -3.29 12.21
N GLY A 18 -5.09 -2.95 11.26
CA GLY A 18 -4.72 -2.67 9.88
C GLY A 18 -3.96 -1.34 9.80
N LEU A 19 -3.42 -1.09 8.62
CA LEU A 19 -2.78 0.18 8.31
C LEU A 19 -3.71 1.37 8.60
N ASP A 20 -3.12 2.46 9.07
CA ASP A 20 -3.83 3.74 9.09
C ASP A 20 -4.10 4.23 7.67
N ARG A 21 -4.99 5.23 7.57
CA ARG A 21 -5.44 5.74 6.28
C ARG A 21 -4.28 6.21 5.38
N PRO A 22 -3.33 7.06 5.82
CA PRO A 22 -2.20 7.43 4.98
C PRO A 22 -1.35 6.23 4.52
N SER A 23 -1.12 5.25 5.39
CA SER A 23 -0.43 4.01 5.03
C SER A 23 -1.18 3.18 3.98
N THR A 24 -2.51 3.07 4.08
CA THR A 24 -3.34 2.44 3.05
C THR A 24 -3.22 3.18 1.71
N GLU A 25 -3.33 4.51 1.72
CA GLU A 25 -3.22 5.32 0.50
C GLU A 25 -1.82 5.22 -0.13
N ALA A 26 -0.78 5.01 0.68
CA ALA A 26 0.58 4.77 0.22
C ALA A 26 0.71 3.42 -0.50
N CYS A 27 0.13 2.35 0.07
CA CYS A 27 0.06 1.04 -0.57
C CYS A 27 -0.73 1.08 -1.89
N ASP A 28 -1.88 1.76 -1.91
CA ASP A 28 -2.70 1.93 -3.12
C ASP A 28 -1.93 2.65 -4.23
N ALA A 29 -1.14 3.68 -3.88
CA ALA A 29 -0.33 4.42 -4.86
C ALA A 29 0.75 3.55 -5.51
N VAL A 30 1.41 2.67 -4.74
CA VAL A 30 2.42 1.74 -5.29
C VAL A 30 1.77 0.64 -6.12
N THR A 31 0.62 0.12 -5.70
CA THR A 31 -0.15 -0.87 -6.47
C THR A 31 -0.58 -0.32 -7.81
N ALA A 32 -1.17 0.87 -7.85
CA ALA A 32 -1.57 1.50 -9.10
C ALA A 32 -0.38 1.71 -10.06
N TRP A 33 0.78 2.08 -9.53
CA TRP A 33 2.00 2.22 -10.32
C TRP A 33 2.48 0.87 -10.88
N ILE A 34 2.49 -0.19 -10.08
CA ILE A 34 2.87 -1.55 -10.52
C ILE A 34 1.89 -2.10 -11.55
N ASP A 35 0.59 -1.94 -11.35
CA ASP A 35 -0.45 -2.41 -12.27
C ASP A 35 -0.39 -1.69 -13.63
N ALA A 36 0.09 -0.45 -13.65
CA ALA A 36 0.39 0.29 -14.88
C ALA A 36 1.68 -0.20 -15.59
N GLY A 37 2.35 -1.24 -15.07
CA GLY A 37 3.62 -1.76 -15.58
C GLY A 37 4.85 -1.03 -15.02
N GLY A 38 4.68 -0.22 -13.98
CA GLY A 38 5.76 0.49 -13.30
C GLY A 38 6.44 1.60 -14.11
N PRO A 39 5.73 2.47 -14.85
CA PRO A 39 6.36 3.45 -15.74
C PRO A 39 7.42 4.32 -15.06
N ALA A 40 8.62 4.39 -15.68
CA ALA A 40 9.80 5.09 -15.14
C ALA A 40 9.58 6.60 -14.97
N ASP A 41 8.82 7.24 -15.86
CA ASP A 41 8.49 8.67 -15.81
C ASP A 41 7.65 9.06 -14.59
N GLN A 42 6.89 8.11 -14.02
CA GLN A 42 6.06 8.33 -12.83
C GLN A 42 6.75 7.90 -11.53
N ARG A 43 7.90 7.22 -11.62
CA ARG A 43 8.58 6.61 -10.46
C ARG A 43 8.97 7.62 -9.39
N ALA A 44 9.45 8.81 -9.80
CA ALA A 44 9.82 9.88 -8.87
C ALA A 44 8.59 10.46 -8.15
N GLU A 45 7.51 10.71 -8.89
CA GLU A 45 6.25 11.24 -8.35
C GLU A 45 5.63 10.27 -7.34
N VAL A 46 5.51 8.99 -7.71
CA VAL A 46 4.92 7.95 -6.86
C VAL A 46 5.71 7.82 -5.55
N THR A 47 7.04 7.81 -5.61
CA THR A 47 7.86 7.69 -4.40
C THR A 47 7.77 8.91 -3.51
N GLN A 48 7.77 10.12 -4.08
CA GLN A 48 7.57 11.32 -3.28
C GLN A 48 6.21 11.28 -2.57
N ARG A 49 5.14 10.95 -3.31
CA ARG A 49 3.78 10.83 -2.75
C ARG A 49 3.69 9.80 -1.64
N VAL A 50 4.29 8.62 -1.82
CA VAL A 50 4.33 7.56 -0.81
C VAL A 50 5.08 8.02 0.44
N GLY A 51 6.21 8.72 0.27
CA GLY A 51 6.95 9.31 1.39
C GLY A 51 6.16 10.35 2.15
N ASP A 52 5.44 11.23 1.44
CA ASP A 52 4.59 12.25 2.06
C ASP A 52 3.44 11.62 2.86
N LEU A 53 2.83 10.54 2.35
CA LEU A 53 1.77 9.80 3.02
C LEU A 53 2.29 9.07 4.26
N LEU A 54 3.43 8.37 4.14
CA LEU A 54 4.04 7.69 5.28
C LEU A 54 4.57 8.67 6.34
N GLY A 55 4.99 9.87 5.94
CA GLY A 55 5.36 10.94 6.88
C GLY A 55 4.18 11.52 7.68
N GLN A 56 2.95 11.30 7.22
CA GLN A 56 1.71 11.64 7.93
C GLN A 56 1.16 10.48 8.78
N SER A 57 1.77 9.30 8.66
CA SER A 57 1.38 8.08 9.34
C SER A 57 2.28 7.85 10.55
N ASP A 58 1.70 7.30 11.62
CA ASP A 58 2.47 6.80 12.77
C ASP A 58 2.95 5.35 12.54
N SER A 59 2.69 4.80 11.34
CA SER A 59 3.04 3.43 10.94
C SER A 59 4.54 3.30 10.65
N THR A 60 5.29 2.96 11.69
CA THR A 60 6.69 2.54 11.57
C THR A 60 6.94 1.28 10.73
N PRO A 61 6.04 0.27 10.60
CA PRO A 61 6.39 -0.96 9.89
C PRO A 61 6.62 -0.79 8.38
N LEU A 62 6.09 0.27 7.76
CA LEU A 62 6.25 0.53 6.33
C LEU A 62 7.43 1.44 5.99
N THR A 63 8.05 2.09 6.97
CA THR A 63 9.19 3.00 6.76
C THR A 63 10.38 2.28 6.13
N ASP A 64 10.84 1.17 6.74
CA ASP A 64 12.00 0.41 6.23
C ASP A 64 11.76 -0.16 4.80
N PRO A 65 10.61 -0.82 4.52
CA PRO A 65 10.27 -1.23 3.16
C PRO A 65 10.22 -0.06 2.16
N TYR A 66 9.67 1.08 2.57
CA TYR A 66 9.61 2.28 1.74
C TYR A 66 10.99 2.86 1.45
N GLU A 67 11.87 2.96 2.44
CA GLU A 67 13.23 3.47 2.24
C GLU A 67 14.01 2.59 1.25
N ARG A 68 13.89 1.26 1.36
CA ARG A 68 14.48 0.34 0.38
C ARG A 68 13.90 0.54 -1.01
N PHE A 69 12.58 0.69 -1.13
CA PHE A 69 11.95 1.00 -2.41
C PHE A 69 12.48 2.31 -2.98
N ARG A 70 12.47 3.40 -2.21
CA ARG A 70 12.95 4.74 -2.59
C ARG A 70 14.40 4.70 -3.07
N ASP A 71 15.26 4.00 -2.34
CA ASP A 71 16.71 3.97 -2.58
C ASP A 71 17.11 2.99 -3.69
N THR A 72 16.18 2.14 -4.16
CA THR A 72 16.36 1.35 -5.37
C THR A 72 16.14 2.24 -6.60
N ARG A 73 17.24 2.72 -7.18
CA ARG A 73 17.21 3.66 -8.32
C ARG A 73 17.54 3.00 -9.65
N GLU A 74 16.89 3.47 -10.72
CA GLU A 74 17.13 3.02 -12.10
C GLU A 74 18.53 3.43 -12.63
N GLU A 75 19.16 4.44 -12.03
CA GLU A 75 20.53 4.86 -12.36
C GLU A 75 21.59 3.81 -11.98
N ASP A 76 21.26 2.91 -11.04
CA ASP A 76 22.15 1.87 -10.53
C ASP A 76 21.69 0.44 -10.88
N LEU A 77 20.43 0.25 -11.30
CA LEU A 77 19.78 -1.06 -11.48
C LEU A 77 18.82 -1.07 -12.68
N ASP A 78 18.60 -2.24 -13.28
CA ASP A 78 17.60 -2.41 -14.33
C ASP A 78 16.17 -2.17 -13.82
N HIS A 79 15.29 -1.68 -14.70
CA HIS A 79 13.88 -1.38 -14.42
C HIS A 79 13.13 -2.50 -13.66
N ALA A 80 13.44 -3.77 -13.99
CA ALA A 80 12.84 -4.93 -13.32
C ALA A 80 13.14 -4.97 -11.81
N ALA A 81 14.34 -4.54 -11.39
CA ALA A 81 14.71 -4.49 -9.98
C ALA A 81 13.92 -3.40 -9.23
N VAL A 82 13.63 -2.28 -9.89
CA VAL A 82 12.81 -1.19 -9.32
C VAL A 82 11.36 -1.61 -9.14
N VAL A 83 10.79 -2.32 -10.11
CA VAL A 83 9.46 -2.91 -9.99
C VAL A 83 9.41 -3.98 -8.90
N GLU A 84 10.45 -4.82 -8.80
CA GLU A 84 10.56 -5.81 -7.72
C GLU A 84 10.63 -5.16 -6.33
N ALA A 85 11.38 -4.06 -6.19
CA ALA A 85 11.43 -3.31 -4.94
C ALA A 85 10.05 -2.75 -4.54
N GLY A 86 9.27 -2.25 -5.51
CA GLY A 86 7.88 -1.85 -5.27
C GLY A 86 7.00 -3.03 -4.86
N ALA A 87 7.15 -4.20 -5.49
CA ALA A 87 6.41 -5.40 -5.12
C ALA A 87 6.76 -5.89 -3.70
N ASN A 88 8.02 -5.72 -3.27
CA ASN A 88 8.42 -6.02 -1.90
C ASN A 88 7.81 -5.05 -0.88
N PHE A 89 7.65 -3.77 -1.22
CA PHE A 89 6.87 -2.83 -0.42
C PHE A 89 5.40 -3.28 -0.28
N LEU A 90 4.77 -3.70 -1.38
CA LEU A 90 3.39 -4.21 -1.33
C LEU A 90 3.23 -5.50 -0.51
N ARG A 91 4.23 -6.38 -0.51
CA ARG A 91 4.22 -7.54 0.40
C ARG A 91 4.17 -7.09 1.87
N ALA A 92 4.95 -6.08 2.23
CA ALA A 92 4.90 -5.51 3.57
C ALA A 92 3.52 -4.90 3.87
N CYS A 93 2.90 -4.20 2.91
CA CYS A 93 1.52 -3.73 3.06
C CYS A 93 0.57 -4.88 3.42
N ILE A 94 0.60 -5.98 2.66
CA ILE A 94 -0.27 -7.16 2.88
C ILE A 94 0.01 -7.82 4.24
N ASP A 95 1.28 -7.99 4.60
CA ASP A 95 1.69 -8.55 5.90
C ASP A 95 1.18 -7.71 7.08
N HIS A 96 0.92 -6.41 6.86
CA HIS A 96 0.37 -5.47 7.83
C HIS A 96 -1.14 -5.21 7.65
N GLY A 97 -1.84 -6.09 6.93
CA GLY A 97 -3.30 -6.10 6.87
C GLY A 97 -3.90 -5.13 5.85
N TRP A 98 -3.11 -4.66 4.88
CA TRP A 98 -3.64 -4.02 3.69
C TRP A 98 -4.16 -5.07 2.72
N GLU A 99 -5.36 -4.84 2.19
CA GLU A 99 -5.96 -5.67 1.16
C GLU A 99 -6.05 -4.83 -0.12
N PRO A 100 -5.48 -5.30 -1.26
CA PRO A 100 -5.66 -4.62 -2.53
C PRO A 100 -7.16 -4.52 -2.83
N ALA A 101 -7.60 -3.36 -3.32
CA ALA A 101 -8.93 -3.28 -3.93
C ALA A 101 -8.98 -4.30 -5.08
N GLU A 102 -9.90 -5.26 -4.99
CA GLU A 102 -10.11 -6.24 -6.06
C GLU A 102 -10.34 -5.49 -7.39
N GLY A 103 -9.58 -5.86 -8.42
CA GLY A 103 -9.58 -5.22 -9.75
C GLY A 103 -10.88 -5.31 -10.52
#